data_AF-G0EQD8-F1
#
_entry.id   AF-G0EQD8-F1
#
_cell.length_a   1.000
_cell.length_b   1.000
_cell.length_c   1.000
_cell.angle_alpha   90.00
_cell.angle_beta   90.00
_cell.angle_gamma   90.00
#
_symmetry.space_group_name_H-M   'P 1'
#
loop_
_entity.id
_entity.type
_entity.pdbx_description
1 polymer ?
#
loop_
_entity_poly.entity_id
_entity_poly.type
_entity_poly.pdbx_seq_one_letter_code
_entity_poly.pdbx_strand_id
1 'polypeptide(L)'
;MPNKNQMYINKLFETFNNRGRQLKQHEILKSYLLSKVNNRDIYSRIWDSCSIMDNYIEKNLKDILKIDNETLRKLVNANDRGKADEKDVGVSENIEEYLKSIIKETENQDNLKSKRGLDFYDILNLKRNSDFEDLDNQFENDLYNDSESNYEAPKIRSIISFPMLLLHTLRIFLIENKIAKTVDVKEKELINIFKHIFDDDNISKKTSYFFKLLWKIRVLFDKYVIKFVSDNEDGEVLSICNIIYRKNSRSIERRIDKNNKALSMLQSILYYTQESITQYWLTPFLYQCIKINDANELYQYLMKLDNLLYFYKIKKSKTLSEKTIEISAIDIDGYYHDNTKTKNMIKKLKEELQNLNYYGCNRYWFYKLEFILWYNYYNNIDSNIFNQNDDNINKKIKEILNKFRITSKNSIEHVYPQNDTQLSNDDKWSDETKEECLNSFGNLVLISGSLNSELNNKSYKFSILRDKLKKGEVQSLKSLLILKNNKWDENACKEHLNKVIELYKEYYEKYTK
;
A
#
# COMPACT_ATOMS: atom_id res chain seq x y z
N MET A 1 19.01 17.72 -47.06
CA MET A 1 19.92 17.28 -45.98
C MET A 1 19.08 16.74 -44.83
N PRO A 2 19.34 15.55 -44.28
CA PRO A 2 18.59 15.05 -43.14
C PRO A 2 18.85 15.96 -41.94
N ASN A 3 17.79 16.33 -41.23
CA ASN A 3 17.81 17.24 -40.09
C ASN A 3 18.72 16.64 -39.00
N LYS A 4 19.82 17.32 -38.62
CA LYS A 4 20.83 16.81 -37.67
C LYS A 4 20.22 16.30 -36.35
N ASN A 5 19.10 16.88 -35.93
CA ASN A 5 18.36 16.45 -34.73
C ASN A 5 17.70 15.07 -34.88
N GLN A 6 17.18 14.71 -36.07
CA GLN A 6 16.60 13.39 -36.33
C GLN A 6 17.68 12.30 -36.29
N MET A 7 18.87 12.61 -36.83
CA MET A 7 20.01 11.71 -36.84
C MET A 7 20.56 11.47 -35.44
N TYR A 8 20.57 12.51 -34.59
CA TYR A 8 21.00 12.39 -33.19
C TYR A 8 20.01 11.57 -32.37
N ILE A 9 18.70 11.79 -32.56
CA ILE A 9 17.63 11.02 -31.92
C ILE A 9 17.70 9.54 -32.32
N ASN A 10 17.87 9.24 -33.62
CA ASN A 10 18.00 7.86 -34.10
C ASN A 10 19.28 7.18 -33.57
N LYS A 11 20.39 7.91 -33.50
CA LYS A 11 21.65 7.40 -32.95
C LYS A 11 21.54 7.15 -31.44
N LEU A 12 20.76 7.99 -30.73
CA LEU A 12 20.40 7.80 -29.32
C LEU A 12 19.52 6.55 -29.15
N PHE A 13 18.51 6.36 -30.00
CA PHE A 13 17.67 5.16 -30.02
C PHE A 13 18.46 3.88 -30.31
N GLU A 14 19.42 3.93 -31.22
CA GLU A 14 20.33 2.81 -31.50
C GLU A 14 21.26 2.51 -30.32
N THR A 15 21.80 3.53 -29.64
CA THR A 15 22.65 3.32 -28.45
C THR A 15 21.88 2.82 -27.23
N PHE A 16 20.61 3.20 -27.06
CA PHE A 16 19.74 2.65 -26.01
C PHE A 16 19.31 1.21 -26.30
N ASN A 17 18.97 0.90 -27.55
CA ASN A 17 18.57 -0.46 -27.95
C ASN A 17 19.76 -1.45 -27.92
N ASN A 18 20.97 -1.00 -28.27
CA ASN A 18 22.17 -1.84 -28.25
C ASN A 18 22.73 -2.13 -26.84
N ARG A 19 22.19 -1.49 -25.79
CA ARG A 19 22.52 -1.76 -24.37
C ARG A 19 21.51 -2.70 -23.66
N GLY A 20 20.60 -3.31 -24.40
CA GLY A 20 19.66 -4.31 -23.87
C GLY A 20 18.57 -3.76 -22.93
N ARG A 21 18.44 -2.44 -22.75
CA ARG A 21 17.35 -1.82 -21.98
C ARG A 21 16.35 -1.14 -22.90
N GLN A 22 15.27 -1.85 -23.24
CA GLN A 22 14.10 -1.28 -23.91
C GLN A 22 13.54 -0.11 -23.07
N LEU A 23 13.24 1.03 -23.71
CA LEU A 23 12.61 2.19 -23.06
C LEU A 23 11.27 1.75 -22.43
N LYS A 24 11.13 2.00 -21.12
CA LYS A 24 9.88 1.74 -20.39
C LYS A 24 8.76 2.63 -20.95
N GLN A 25 7.53 2.13 -21.00
CA GLN A 25 6.39 2.88 -21.57
C GLN A 25 6.16 4.25 -20.91
N HIS A 26 6.43 4.37 -19.60
CA HIS A 26 6.30 5.63 -18.89
C HIS A 26 7.32 6.69 -19.33
N GLU A 27 8.51 6.33 -19.83
CA GLU A 27 9.48 7.31 -20.34
C GLU A 27 9.06 7.92 -21.69
N ILE A 28 8.39 7.12 -22.52
CA ILE A 28 7.75 7.61 -23.74
C ILE A 28 6.61 8.56 -23.37
N LEU A 29 5.79 8.19 -22.37
CA LEU A 29 4.71 9.03 -21.88
C LEU A 29 5.23 10.35 -21.28
N LYS A 30 6.34 10.32 -20.53
CA LYS A 30 7.01 11.52 -20.01
C LYS A 30 7.32 12.50 -21.13
N SER A 31 8.01 12.02 -22.17
CA SER A 31 8.40 12.83 -23.32
C SER A 31 7.17 13.42 -24.02
N TYR A 32 6.11 12.61 -24.17
CA TYR A 32 4.85 13.04 -24.74
C TYR A 32 4.20 14.19 -23.92
N LEU A 33 4.05 14.04 -22.61
CA LEU A 33 3.42 15.06 -21.75
C LEU A 33 4.28 16.32 -21.63
N LEU A 34 5.61 16.19 -21.50
CA LEU A 34 6.53 17.33 -21.46
C LEU A 34 6.48 18.17 -22.74
N SER A 35 6.20 17.55 -23.91
CA SER A 35 6.04 18.30 -25.16
C SER A 35 4.85 19.27 -25.13
N LYS A 36 3.88 19.03 -24.25
CA LYS A 36 2.62 19.79 -24.15
C LYS A 36 2.64 20.90 -23.09
N VAL A 37 3.71 21.04 -22.30
CA VAL A 37 3.80 22.02 -21.19
C VAL A 37 4.99 22.96 -21.33
N ASN A 38 4.86 24.13 -20.69
CA ASN A 38 5.97 25.05 -20.42
C ASN A 38 6.68 24.63 -19.13
N ASN A 39 7.86 25.19 -18.82
CA ASN A 39 8.68 24.83 -17.64
C ASN A 39 9.02 23.32 -17.57
N ARG A 40 9.47 22.77 -18.70
CA ARG A 40 9.75 21.33 -18.86
C ARG A 40 10.72 20.80 -17.79
N ASP A 41 11.68 21.62 -17.35
CA ASP A 41 12.66 21.21 -16.34
C ASP A 41 12.04 20.94 -14.98
N ILE A 42 11.07 21.75 -14.55
CA ILE A 42 10.36 21.56 -13.27
C ILE A 42 9.54 20.26 -13.33
N TYR A 43 8.75 20.09 -14.38
CA TYR A 43 7.88 18.92 -14.52
C TYR A 43 8.66 17.63 -14.79
N SER A 44 9.83 17.71 -15.43
CA SER A 44 10.74 16.57 -15.56
C SER A 44 11.24 16.12 -14.18
N ARG A 45 11.69 17.05 -13.33
CA ARG A 45 12.18 16.73 -11.97
C ARG A 45 11.07 16.13 -11.10
N ILE A 46 9.84 16.63 -11.20
CA ILE A 46 8.67 16.05 -10.53
C ILE A 46 8.45 14.61 -11.00
N TRP A 47 8.45 14.38 -12.30
CA TRP A 47 8.25 13.05 -12.88
C TRP A 47 9.33 12.07 -12.44
N ASP A 48 10.60 12.47 -12.56
CA ASP A 48 11.74 11.64 -12.23
C ASP A 48 11.71 11.22 -10.75
N SER A 49 11.41 12.17 -9.86
CA SER A 49 11.26 11.91 -8.43
C SER A 49 10.10 10.96 -8.11
N CYS A 50 8.97 11.12 -8.82
CA CYS A 50 7.80 10.26 -8.65
C CYS A 50 7.99 8.86 -9.26
N SER A 51 8.86 8.71 -10.25
CA SER A 51 9.08 7.46 -10.98
C SER A 51 9.78 6.37 -10.17
N ILE A 52 10.55 6.77 -9.15
CA ILE A 52 11.29 5.88 -8.26
C ILE A 52 10.36 5.45 -7.11
N MET A 53 9.76 4.27 -7.22
CA MET A 53 8.77 3.77 -6.25
C MET A 53 9.38 3.02 -5.05
N ASP A 54 10.62 2.56 -5.15
CA ASP A 54 11.30 1.76 -4.11
C ASP A 54 12.07 2.61 -3.09
N ASN A 55 11.72 3.90 -3.00
CA ASN A 55 12.25 4.86 -2.05
C ASN A 55 11.24 6.02 -1.89
N TYR A 56 11.40 6.82 -0.83
CA TYR A 56 10.47 7.91 -0.52
C TYR A 56 10.75 9.17 -1.33
N ILE A 57 9.68 9.91 -1.65
CA ILE A 57 9.73 11.06 -2.56
C ILE A 57 10.74 12.14 -2.16
N GLU A 58 10.92 12.40 -0.86
CA GLU A 58 11.86 13.40 -0.37
C GLU A 58 13.33 12.98 -0.57
N LYS A 59 13.65 11.69 -0.44
CA LYS A 59 14.99 11.16 -0.75
C LYS A 59 15.22 11.16 -2.25
N ASN A 60 14.23 10.73 -3.02
CA ASN A 60 14.33 10.76 -4.49
C ASN A 60 14.64 12.18 -5.00
N LEU A 61 13.95 13.18 -4.46
CA LEU A 61 14.19 14.57 -4.82
C LEU A 61 15.59 15.02 -4.36
N LYS A 62 16.02 14.66 -3.15
CA LYS A 62 17.38 14.92 -2.65
C LYS A 62 18.43 14.40 -3.63
N ASP A 63 18.32 13.14 -4.01
CA ASP A 63 19.31 12.44 -4.84
C ASP A 63 19.32 13.00 -6.28
N ILE A 64 18.15 13.29 -6.86
CA ILE A 64 18.03 13.84 -8.22
C ILE A 64 18.56 15.27 -8.30
N LEU A 65 18.27 16.11 -7.30
CA LEU A 65 18.71 17.50 -7.28
C LEU A 65 20.10 17.69 -6.66
N LYS A 66 20.65 16.66 -6.03
CA LYS A 66 21.87 16.71 -5.21
C LYS A 66 21.82 17.87 -4.19
N ILE A 67 20.65 18.06 -3.57
CA ILE A 67 20.46 19.14 -2.59
C ILE A 67 21.01 18.77 -1.22
N ASP A 68 21.47 19.77 -0.48
CA ASP A 68 21.94 19.59 0.89
C ASP A 68 20.78 19.32 1.87
N ASN A 69 21.14 18.92 3.08
CA ASN A 69 20.17 18.60 4.12
C ASN A 69 19.40 19.84 4.61
N GLU A 70 19.97 21.05 4.51
CA GLU A 70 19.28 22.29 4.88
C GLU A 70 18.13 22.59 3.91
N THR A 71 18.38 22.42 2.62
CA THR A 71 17.39 22.57 1.55
C THR A 71 16.34 21.47 1.63
N LEU A 72 16.73 20.24 2.00
CA LEU A 72 15.77 19.15 2.28
C LEU A 72 14.86 19.47 3.48
N ARG A 73 15.39 20.07 4.55
CA ARG A 73 14.59 20.50 5.72
C ARG A 73 13.49 21.49 5.32
N LYS A 74 13.78 22.40 4.38
CA LYS A 74 12.76 23.32 3.83
C LYS A 74 11.65 22.55 3.10
N LEU A 75 11.97 21.51 2.33
CA LEU A 75 10.97 20.68 1.62
C LEU A 75 10.00 20.01 2.59
N VAL A 76 10.51 19.46 3.69
CA VAL A 76 9.71 18.74 4.69
C VAL A 76 9.11 19.67 5.75
N ASN A 77 9.23 20.99 5.60
CA ASN A 77 8.79 21.99 6.59
C ASN A 77 9.39 21.79 8.00
N ALA A 78 10.59 21.22 8.08
CA ALA A 78 11.29 20.98 9.34
C ALA A 78 11.92 22.28 9.87
N ASN A 79 11.70 22.55 11.17
CA ASN A 79 12.27 23.71 11.85
C ASN A 79 12.64 23.39 13.30
N ASP A 80 13.50 24.23 13.88
CA ASP A 80 14.04 24.03 15.24
C ASP A 80 13.14 24.61 16.35
N ARG A 81 11.95 25.14 16.01
CA ARG A 81 11.03 25.80 16.96
C ARG A 81 10.30 24.80 17.84
N GLY A 82 10.21 25.07 19.14
CA GLY A 82 9.54 24.20 20.11
C GLY A 82 10.52 23.33 20.91
N LYS A 83 9.97 22.69 21.95
CA LYS A 83 10.74 21.95 22.97
C LYS A 83 11.01 20.48 22.61
N ALA A 84 10.24 19.88 21.69
CA ALA A 84 10.41 18.47 21.32
C ALA A 84 11.68 18.26 20.48
N ASP A 85 12.44 17.22 20.83
CA ASP A 85 13.66 16.80 20.13
C ASP A 85 13.36 16.08 18.81
N GLU A 86 12.22 15.40 18.73
CA GLU A 86 11.71 14.73 17.54
C GLU A 86 10.35 15.32 17.15
N LYS A 87 10.13 15.50 15.84
CA LYS A 87 8.87 16.05 15.30
C LYS A 87 8.44 15.31 14.06
N ASP A 88 7.15 15.00 13.98
CA ASP A 88 6.53 14.60 12.73
C ASP A 88 6.52 15.79 11.76
N VAL A 89 7.02 15.55 10.56
CA VAL A 89 7.13 16.56 9.50
C VAL A 89 6.56 16.01 8.18
N GLY A 90 6.43 16.86 7.16
CA GLY A 90 5.73 16.47 5.93
C GLY A 90 6.23 17.21 4.71
N VAL A 91 6.34 16.49 3.59
CA VAL A 91 6.73 17.03 2.29
C VAL A 91 5.70 18.07 1.83
N SER A 92 6.18 19.23 1.37
CA SER A 92 5.34 20.26 0.79
C SER A 92 4.57 19.75 -0.44
N GLU A 93 3.27 20.01 -0.48
CA GLU A 93 2.44 19.74 -1.65
C GLU A 93 2.69 20.74 -2.80
N ASN A 94 3.15 21.97 -2.49
CA ASN A 94 3.45 23.00 -3.49
C ASN A 94 4.92 22.94 -3.92
N ILE A 95 5.24 21.91 -4.71
CA ILE A 95 6.61 21.66 -5.16
C ILE A 95 7.14 22.67 -6.18
N GLU A 96 6.25 23.33 -6.94
CA GLU A 96 6.70 24.25 -8.00
C GLU A 96 7.45 25.44 -7.45
N GLU A 97 6.95 26.04 -6.37
CA GLU A 97 7.57 27.21 -5.75
C GLU A 97 8.95 26.85 -5.18
N TYR A 98 9.03 25.68 -4.52
CA TYR A 98 10.28 25.12 -4.01
C TYR A 98 11.30 24.83 -5.12
N LEU A 99 10.87 24.20 -6.23
CA LEU A 99 11.77 23.94 -7.36
C LEU A 99 12.21 25.24 -8.04
N LYS A 100 11.33 26.24 -8.17
CA LYS A 100 11.69 27.56 -8.71
C LYS A 100 12.71 28.28 -7.83
N SER A 101 12.61 28.19 -6.50
CA SER A 101 13.61 28.81 -5.62
C SER A 101 14.98 28.15 -5.79
N ILE A 102 15.03 26.82 -5.86
CA ILE A 102 16.29 26.08 -6.06
C ILE A 102 16.92 26.43 -7.40
N ILE A 103 16.15 26.40 -8.49
CA ILE A 103 16.67 26.67 -9.84
C ILE A 103 17.27 28.07 -9.92
N LYS A 104 16.60 29.07 -9.33
CA LYS A 104 17.12 30.45 -9.25
C LYS A 104 18.41 30.56 -8.44
N GLU A 105 18.51 29.83 -7.33
CA GLU A 105 19.73 29.80 -6.52
C GLU A 105 20.92 29.21 -7.30
N THR A 106 20.70 28.12 -8.06
CA THR A 106 21.73 27.53 -8.93
C THR A 106 22.15 28.46 -10.07
N GLU A 107 21.20 29.10 -10.77
CA GLU A 107 21.52 30.03 -11.87
C GLU A 107 22.31 31.26 -11.37
N ASN A 108 22.01 31.74 -10.16
CA ASN A 108 22.76 32.85 -9.54
C ASN A 108 24.18 32.43 -9.15
N GLN A 109 24.38 31.20 -8.68
CA GLN A 109 25.73 30.68 -8.38
C GLN A 109 26.56 30.47 -9.65
N ASP A 110 25.96 30.00 -10.75
CA ASP A 110 26.66 29.85 -12.03
C ASP A 110 27.01 31.20 -12.66
N ASN A 111 26.16 32.22 -12.50
CA ASN A 111 26.47 33.60 -12.90
C ASN A 111 27.57 34.25 -12.04
N LEU A 112 27.81 33.79 -10.81
CA LEU A 112 28.93 34.21 -9.98
C LEU A 112 30.23 33.47 -10.34
N LYS A 113 30.15 32.19 -10.70
CA LYS A 113 31.28 31.39 -11.19
C LYS A 113 31.74 31.77 -12.60
N SER A 114 30.83 32.25 -13.47
CA SER A 114 31.17 32.71 -14.83
C SER A 114 32.03 33.98 -14.86
N LYS A 115 32.18 34.71 -13.74
CA LYS A 115 33.22 35.75 -13.58
C LYS A 115 34.64 35.21 -13.35
N ARG A 116 34.81 33.88 -13.23
CA ARG A 116 36.10 33.16 -13.19
C ARG A 116 36.07 31.92 -14.10
N GLY A 117 35.40 32.00 -15.24
CA GLY A 117 35.26 30.86 -16.16
C GLY A 117 36.58 30.53 -16.86
N LEU A 118 37.10 29.34 -16.60
CA LEU A 118 37.99 28.63 -17.53
C LEU A 118 37.17 28.22 -18.76
N ASP A 119 37.73 28.41 -19.94
CA ASP A 119 37.08 28.12 -21.22
C ASP A 119 36.92 26.60 -21.41
N PHE A 120 35.97 26.18 -22.24
CA PHE A 120 35.75 24.76 -22.58
C PHE A 120 37.02 24.08 -23.11
N TYR A 121 37.92 24.86 -23.74
CA TYR A 121 39.25 24.43 -24.15
C TYR A 121 40.20 24.13 -22.98
N ASP A 122 40.08 24.82 -21.85
CA ASP A 122 40.91 24.59 -20.66
C ASP A 122 40.52 23.28 -19.97
N ILE A 123 39.22 22.93 -19.99
CA ILE A 123 38.70 21.65 -19.46
C ILE A 123 39.17 20.46 -20.33
N LEU A 124 39.24 20.65 -21.65
CA LEU A 124 39.75 19.63 -22.58
C LEU A 124 41.25 19.41 -22.44
N ASN A 125 42.02 20.45 -22.11
CA ASN A 125 43.46 20.34 -21.86
C ASN A 125 43.79 19.68 -20.51
N LEU A 126 42.92 19.82 -19.50
CA LEU A 126 43.03 19.07 -18.24
C LEU A 126 42.79 17.56 -18.44
N LYS A 127 41.88 17.19 -19.36
CA LYS A 127 41.52 15.79 -19.67
C LYS A 127 42.57 15.00 -20.45
N ARG A 128 43.66 15.63 -20.90
CA ARG A 128 44.72 14.93 -21.66
C ARG A 128 45.77 14.26 -20.77
N ASN A 129 45.76 14.53 -19.46
CA ASN A 129 46.79 14.08 -18.52
C ASN A 129 46.30 13.12 -17.42
N SER A 130 45.10 12.55 -17.55
CA SER A 130 44.59 11.55 -16.61
C SER A 130 44.07 10.34 -17.36
N ASP A 131 44.70 9.19 -17.11
CA ASP A 131 44.37 7.91 -17.73
C ASP A 131 42.89 7.55 -17.53
N PHE A 132 42.27 7.04 -18.60
CA PHE A 132 40.82 6.85 -18.75
C PHE A 132 40.22 5.73 -17.89
N GLU A 133 41.00 5.06 -17.04
CA GLU A 133 40.54 3.91 -16.25
C GLU A 133 40.00 4.26 -14.85
N ASP A 134 40.23 5.48 -14.34
CA ASP A 134 39.80 5.86 -12.98
C ASP A 134 38.42 6.54 -12.90
N LEU A 135 37.84 6.97 -14.02
CA LEU A 135 36.57 7.71 -14.04
C LEU A 135 35.34 6.80 -13.89
N ASP A 136 35.38 5.58 -14.40
CA ASP A 136 34.27 4.62 -14.22
C ASP A 136 34.20 4.12 -12.77
N ASN A 137 35.36 3.97 -12.10
CA ASN A 137 35.43 3.63 -10.68
C ASN A 137 35.01 4.78 -9.75
N GLN A 138 35.18 6.05 -10.15
CA GLN A 138 34.68 7.18 -9.35
C GLN A 138 33.16 7.35 -9.47
N PHE A 139 32.57 7.12 -10.65
CA PHE A 139 31.10 7.17 -10.80
C PHE A 139 30.37 6.03 -10.06
N GLU A 140 30.97 4.84 -9.93
CA GLU A 140 30.42 3.76 -9.12
C GLU A 140 30.69 3.92 -7.61
N ASN A 141 31.84 4.46 -7.19
CA ASN A 141 32.14 4.68 -5.76
C ASN A 141 31.39 5.87 -5.13
N ASP A 142 31.03 6.90 -5.91
CA ASP A 142 30.21 8.02 -5.43
C ASP A 142 28.74 7.65 -5.18
N LEU A 143 28.29 6.48 -5.67
CA LEU A 143 26.94 5.95 -5.38
C LEU A 143 26.88 5.15 -4.07
N TYR A 144 28.02 4.78 -3.48
CA TYR A 144 28.08 3.84 -2.34
C TYR A 144 28.83 4.35 -1.10
N ASN A 145 29.54 5.48 -1.16
CA ASN A 145 30.15 6.11 0.02
C ASN A 145 29.30 7.27 0.55
N ASP A 146 28.21 6.95 1.23
CA ASP A 146 27.43 7.93 2.01
C ASP A 146 27.52 7.60 3.50
N SER A 147 28.73 7.66 4.05
CA SER A 147 28.98 7.50 5.50
C SER A 147 28.67 8.78 6.31
N GLU A 148 28.08 9.81 5.69
CA GLU A 148 27.62 11.05 6.36
C GLU A 148 26.20 11.48 5.92
N SER A 149 25.36 10.56 5.45
CA SER A 149 23.98 10.89 5.14
C SER A 149 23.15 11.07 6.42
N ASN A 150 22.86 12.32 6.79
CA ASN A 150 21.83 12.69 7.78
C ASN A 150 20.39 12.34 7.33
N TYR A 151 20.22 11.39 6.41
CA TYR A 151 18.94 10.83 6.01
C TYR A 151 18.94 9.31 6.25
N GLU A 152 18.05 8.83 7.12
CA GLU A 152 17.91 7.39 7.35
C GLU A 152 16.49 6.94 7.02
N ALA A 153 16.37 5.86 6.23
CA ALA A 153 15.07 5.25 5.96
C ALA A 153 15.23 3.74 5.83
N PRO A 154 14.23 2.96 6.25
CA PRO A 154 14.23 1.53 6.01
C PRO A 154 14.17 1.26 4.50
N LYS A 155 14.73 0.13 4.08
CA LYS A 155 14.55 -0.35 2.70
C LYS A 155 13.08 -0.67 2.47
N ILE A 156 12.53 -0.18 1.37
CA ILE A 156 11.13 -0.36 1.03
C ILE A 156 10.92 -0.94 -0.36
N ARG A 157 9.76 -1.55 -0.56
CA ARG A 157 9.22 -1.94 -1.86
C ARG A 157 7.76 -1.51 -1.95
N SER A 158 7.42 -0.80 -3.02
CA SER A 158 6.05 -0.30 -3.22
C SER A 158 5.06 -1.44 -3.50
N ILE A 159 3.79 -1.23 -3.13
CA ILE A 159 2.69 -2.16 -3.44
C ILE A 159 2.19 -2.04 -4.89
N ILE A 160 2.54 -0.95 -5.59
CA ILE A 160 2.20 -0.70 -6.99
C ILE A 160 3.39 -0.14 -7.77
N SER A 161 3.39 -0.33 -9.09
CA SER A 161 4.38 0.25 -9.99
C SER A 161 4.12 1.75 -10.25
N PHE A 162 5.10 2.44 -10.85
CA PHE A 162 4.90 3.82 -11.28
C PHE A 162 3.84 3.98 -12.39
N PRO A 163 3.80 3.14 -13.44
CA PRO A 163 2.68 3.11 -14.40
C PRO A 163 1.30 2.98 -13.74
N MET A 164 1.16 2.14 -12.71
CA MET A 164 -0.10 2.05 -11.95
C MET A 164 -0.41 3.34 -11.20
N LEU A 165 0.59 3.96 -10.54
CA LEU A 165 0.40 5.24 -9.85
C LEU A 165 -0.09 6.30 -10.84
N LEU A 166 0.50 6.41 -12.03
CA LEU A 166 0.05 7.31 -13.10
C LEU A 166 -1.42 7.07 -13.47
N LEU A 167 -1.85 5.82 -13.59
CA LEU A 167 -3.24 5.47 -13.91
C LEU A 167 -4.18 5.80 -12.75
N HIS A 168 -3.81 5.56 -11.50
CA HIS A 168 -4.60 5.99 -10.34
C HIS A 168 -4.71 7.51 -10.25
N THR A 169 -3.61 8.25 -10.46
CA THR A 169 -3.59 9.71 -10.54
C THR A 169 -4.48 10.21 -11.67
N LEU A 170 -4.46 9.55 -12.84
CA LEU A 170 -5.32 9.89 -13.97
C LEU A 170 -6.80 9.68 -13.66
N ARG A 171 -7.16 8.59 -12.96
CA ARG A 171 -8.54 8.37 -12.51
C ARG A 171 -9.00 9.50 -11.58
N ILE A 172 -8.15 9.92 -10.64
CA ILE A 172 -8.42 11.05 -9.75
C ILE A 172 -8.55 12.35 -10.55
N PHE A 173 -7.66 12.58 -11.52
CA PHE A 173 -7.72 13.74 -12.42
C PHE A 173 -9.07 13.81 -13.14
N LEU A 174 -9.58 12.70 -13.67
CA LEU A 174 -10.88 12.64 -14.35
C LEU A 174 -12.04 12.96 -13.39
N ILE A 175 -11.97 12.48 -12.14
CA ILE A 175 -12.96 12.76 -11.11
C ILE A 175 -12.99 14.26 -10.77
N GLU A 176 -11.84 14.87 -10.47
CA GLU A 176 -11.74 16.29 -10.11
C GLU A 176 -12.21 17.21 -11.24
N ASN A 177 -11.92 16.84 -12.49
CA ASN A 177 -12.31 17.59 -13.68
C ASN A 177 -13.72 17.21 -14.18
N LYS A 178 -14.46 16.34 -13.48
CA LYS A 178 -15.81 15.88 -13.83
C LYS A 178 -15.92 15.33 -15.26
N ILE A 179 -14.88 14.66 -15.73
CA ILE A 179 -14.83 14.05 -17.06
C ILE A 179 -15.49 12.67 -16.98
N ALA A 180 -16.61 12.47 -17.69
CA ALA A 180 -17.36 11.23 -17.74
C ALA A 180 -16.65 10.13 -18.58
N LYS A 181 -15.44 9.75 -18.17
CA LYS A 181 -14.66 8.65 -18.75
C LYS A 181 -14.20 7.70 -17.64
N THR A 182 -14.26 6.40 -17.92
CA THR A 182 -13.72 5.36 -17.05
C THR A 182 -12.38 4.90 -17.58
N VAL A 183 -11.42 4.73 -16.66
CA VAL A 183 -10.06 4.28 -16.99
C VAL A 183 -9.71 3.10 -16.10
N ASP A 184 -9.36 2.00 -16.75
CA ASP A 184 -8.83 0.80 -16.11
C ASP A 184 -7.36 0.96 -15.78
N VAL A 185 -6.92 0.32 -14.70
CA VAL A 185 -5.51 0.26 -14.31
C VAL A 185 -4.83 -0.86 -15.10
N LYS A 186 -4.56 -0.59 -16.38
CA LYS A 186 -3.87 -1.52 -17.31
C LYS A 186 -2.58 -0.90 -17.83
N GLU A 187 -1.45 -1.32 -17.26
CA GLU A 187 -0.14 -0.77 -17.63
C GLU A 187 0.17 -0.89 -19.13
N LYS A 188 -0.21 -2.00 -19.78
CA LYS A 188 0.07 -2.24 -21.21
C LYS A 188 -0.56 -1.20 -22.14
N GLU A 189 -1.65 -0.58 -21.71
CA GLU A 189 -2.41 0.41 -22.48
C GLU A 189 -2.09 1.86 -22.05
N LEU A 190 -1.11 2.06 -21.16
CA LEU A 190 -0.79 3.36 -20.54
C LEU A 190 -0.70 4.50 -21.57
N ILE A 191 0.09 4.32 -22.63
CA ILE A 191 0.30 5.36 -23.64
C ILE A 191 -1.00 5.70 -24.37
N ASN A 192 -1.79 4.69 -24.76
CA ASN A 192 -3.04 4.90 -25.49
C ASN A 192 -4.08 5.61 -24.63
N ILE A 193 -4.23 5.17 -23.38
CA ILE A 193 -5.13 5.78 -22.39
C ILE A 193 -4.80 7.27 -22.23
N PHE A 194 -3.53 7.62 -22.03
CA PHE A 194 -3.14 9.01 -21.84
C PHE A 194 -3.34 9.86 -23.10
N LYS A 195 -2.96 9.37 -24.29
CA LYS A 195 -3.17 10.12 -25.54
C LYS A 195 -4.64 10.50 -25.74
N HIS A 196 -5.56 9.56 -25.55
CA HIS A 196 -7.01 9.80 -25.65
C HIS A 196 -7.59 10.84 -24.66
N ILE A 197 -6.85 11.20 -23.61
CA ILE A 197 -7.26 12.21 -22.62
C ILE A 197 -6.54 13.54 -22.85
N PHE A 198 -5.32 13.49 -23.40
CA PHE A 198 -4.39 14.59 -23.54
C PHE A 198 -4.19 15.02 -25.02
N ASP A 199 -5.27 15.03 -25.82
CA ASP A 199 -5.27 15.40 -27.26
C ASP A 199 -6.27 16.55 -27.60
N ASP A 200 -6.57 17.45 -26.65
CA ASP A 200 -7.56 18.55 -26.78
C ASP A 200 -6.91 19.96 -26.72
N ASP A 201 -7.59 21.00 -27.20
CA ASP A 201 -7.13 22.39 -27.34
C ASP A 201 -6.60 23.03 -26.04
N ASN A 202 -7.08 22.58 -24.86
CA ASN A 202 -6.63 23.05 -23.54
C ASN A 202 -5.45 22.25 -22.93
N ILE A 203 -4.62 21.65 -23.78
CA ILE A 203 -3.68 20.61 -23.36
C ILE A 203 -2.65 21.06 -22.33
N SER A 204 -2.11 22.27 -22.47
CA SER A 204 -1.01 22.74 -21.62
C SER A 204 -1.42 22.94 -20.16
N LYS A 205 -2.61 23.51 -19.93
CA LYS A 205 -3.16 23.69 -18.59
C LYS A 205 -3.51 22.34 -17.94
N LYS A 206 -4.17 21.44 -18.68
CA LYS A 206 -4.51 20.08 -18.22
C LYS A 206 -3.26 19.29 -17.84
N THR A 207 -2.23 19.33 -18.69
CA THR A 207 -0.99 18.60 -18.46
C THR A 207 -0.21 19.17 -17.28
N SER A 208 -0.16 20.50 -17.14
CA SER A 208 0.42 21.18 -15.97
C SER A 208 -0.28 20.76 -14.68
N TYR A 209 -1.62 20.73 -14.68
CA TYR A 209 -2.41 20.27 -13.55
C TYR A 209 -2.14 18.79 -13.21
N PHE A 210 -2.03 17.93 -14.22
CA PHE A 210 -1.71 16.51 -14.02
C PHE A 210 -0.36 16.31 -13.32
N PHE A 211 0.70 17.04 -13.69
CA PHE A 211 1.99 16.94 -12.99
C PHE A 211 1.90 17.39 -11.52
N LYS A 212 1.14 18.46 -11.23
CA LYS A 212 0.89 18.92 -9.85
C LYS A 212 0.15 17.87 -9.04
N LEU A 213 -0.88 17.29 -9.63
CA LEU A 213 -1.66 16.23 -9.02
C LEU A 213 -0.79 14.98 -8.81
N LEU A 214 0.08 14.61 -9.75
CA LEU A 214 1.01 13.50 -9.61
C LEU A 214 1.92 13.69 -8.39
N TRP A 215 2.52 14.87 -8.23
CA TRP A 215 3.32 15.17 -7.04
C TRP A 215 2.51 15.02 -5.75
N LYS A 216 1.33 15.67 -5.69
CA LYS A 216 0.46 15.62 -4.51
C LYS A 216 0.06 14.18 -4.17
N ILE A 217 -0.39 13.41 -5.15
CA ILE A 217 -0.75 12.00 -4.97
C ILE A 217 0.46 11.17 -4.53
N ARG A 218 1.66 11.43 -5.06
CA ARG A 218 2.87 10.72 -4.63
C ARG A 218 3.25 11.03 -3.19
N VAL A 219 3.15 12.29 -2.76
CA VAL A 219 3.36 12.70 -1.36
C VAL A 219 2.35 12.00 -0.44
N LEU A 220 1.07 12.00 -0.79
CA LEU A 220 0.02 11.34 -0.01
C LEU A 220 0.19 9.81 0.00
N PHE A 221 0.62 9.21 -1.11
CA PHE A 221 0.97 7.79 -1.19
C PHE A 221 2.13 7.45 -0.26
N ASP A 222 3.15 8.29 -0.19
CA ASP A 222 4.30 8.10 0.71
C ASP A 222 4.00 8.41 2.18
N LYS A 223 2.94 9.18 2.45
CA LYS A 223 2.48 9.50 3.79
C LYS A 223 1.50 8.48 4.36
N TYR A 224 0.55 8.00 3.56
CA TYR A 224 -0.60 7.24 4.06
C TYR A 224 -0.74 5.83 3.49
N VAL A 225 -0.04 5.46 2.42
CA VAL A 225 -0.19 4.13 1.82
C VAL A 225 0.91 3.17 2.30
N ILE A 226 0.49 1.97 2.70
CA ILE A 226 1.40 0.89 3.12
C ILE A 226 2.43 0.55 2.04
N LYS A 227 3.63 0.18 2.47
CA LYS A 227 4.69 -0.40 1.65
C LYS A 227 5.25 -1.62 2.35
N PHE A 228 5.93 -2.49 1.61
CA PHE A 228 6.78 -3.49 2.25
C PHE A 228 8.00 -2.78 2.81
N VAL A 229 8.20 -2.89 4.11
CA VAL A 229 9.30 -2.26 4.85
C VAL A 229 10.16 -3.38 5.42
N SER A 230 11.47 -3.32 5.17
CA SER A 230 12.42 -4.24 5.80
C SER A 230 12.46 -3.95 7.30
N ASP A 231 12.04 -4.92 8.09
CA ASP A 231 12.13 -4.97 9.54
C ASP A 231 13.26 -5.92 9.92
N ASN A 232 14.19 -5.48 10.76
CA ASN A 232 15.42 -6.21 11.09
C ASN A 232 15.14 -7.55 11.80
N GLU A 233 13.94 -7.73 12.38
CA GLU A 233 13.55 -8.94 13.10
C GLU A 233 12.62 -9.87 12.30
N ASP A 234 11.70 -9.33 11.50
CA ASP A 234 10.56 -10.07 10.92
C ASP A 234 10.56 -10.15 9.37
N GLY A 235 11.64 -9.71 8.71
CA GLY A 235 11.72 -9.65 7.25
C GLY A 235 10.96 -8.46 6.67
N GLU A 236 10.19 -8.64 5.59
CA GLU A 236 9.39 -7.53 5.02
C GLU A 236 7.97 -7.49 5.62
N VAL A 237 7.58 -6.35 6.19
CA VAL A 237 6.23 -6.12 6.74
C VAL A 237 5.51 -5.00 6.01
N LEU A 238 4.20 -5.13 5.82
CA LEU A 238 3.37 -4.04 5.30
C LEU A 238 3.15 -2.99 6.39
N SER A 239 3.64 -1.77 6.17
CA SER A 239 3.51 -0.67 7.13
C SER A 239 3.61 0.71 6.47
N ILE A 240 3.08 1.72 7.15
CA ILE A 240 3.26 3.14 6.85
C ILE A 240 4.49 3.64 7.63
N CYS A 241 5.26 4.56 7.06
CA CYS A 241 6.38 5.20 7.76
C CYS A 241 6.24 6.72 7.76
N ASN A 242 6.39 7.33 8.93
CA ASN A 242 6.34 8.78 9.11
C ASN A 242 7.73 9.41 8.91
N ILE A 243 7.73 10.66 8.46
CA ILE A 243 8.95 11.47 8.40
C ILE A 243 9.14 12.14 9.77
N ILE A 244 10.27 11.86 10.40
CA ILE A 244 10.65 12.40 11.69
C ILE A 244 11.86 13.30 11.49
N TYR A 245 11.78 14.54 11.98
CA TYR A 245 12.92 15.43 12.08
C TYR A 245 13.53 15.34 13.48
N ARG A 246 14.83 15.02 13.57
CA ARG A 246 15.59 15.07 14.82
C ARG A 246 16.35 16.40 14.91
N LYS A 247 16.07 17.17 15.97
CA LYS A 247 16.67 18.49 16.18
C LYS A 247 18.18 18.43 16.49
N ASN A 248 18.61 17.43 17.27
CA ASN A 248 19.99 17.33 17.76
C ASN A 248 20.99 17.04 16.65
N SER A 249 20.68 16.07 15.78
CA SER A 249 21.47 15.71 14.61
C SER A 249 21.11 16.53 13.36
N ARG A 250 20.03 17.32 13.41
CA ARG A 250 19.40 17.96 12.25
C ARG A 250 19.13 16.96 11.11
N SER A 251 18.87 15.70 11.45
CA SER A 251 18.62 14.61 10.51
C SER A 251 17.13 14.42 10.22
N ILE A 252 16.85 13.83 9.06
CA ILE A 252 15.51 13.45 8.63
C ILE A 252 15.47 11.94 8.55
N GLU A 253 14.46 11.32 9.16
CA GLU A 253 14.36 9.87 9.22
C GLU A 253 12.96 9.40 8.83
N ARG A 254 12.86 8.22 8.22
CA ARG A 254 11.61 7.48 8.05
C ARG A 254 11.53 6.37 9.09
N ARG A 255 10.46 6.32 9.87
CA ARG A 255 10.23 5.23 10.85
C ARG A 255 8.82 4.67 10.73
N ILE A 256 8.68 3.37 11.02
CA ILE A 256 7.37 2.70 11.04
C ILE A 256 6.44 3.43 12.00
N ASP A 257 5.27 3.81 11.49
CA ASP A 257 4.23 4.47 12.26
C ASP A 257 3.50 3.46 13.15
N LYS A 258 3.81 3.50 14.45
CA LYS A 258 3.16 2.66 15.46
C LYS A 258 1.76 3.16 15.84
N ASN A 259 1.48 4.45 15.66
CA ASN A 259 0.20 5.06 16.04
C ASN A 259 -0.90 4.67 15.05
N ASN A 260 -0.57 4.57 13.76
CA ASN A 260 -1.52 4.22 12.69
C ASN A 260 -1.49 2.72 12.30
N LYS A 261 -1.25 1.83 13.28
CA LYS A 261 -1.28 0.37 13.05
C LYS A 261 -2.63 -0.10 12.48
N ALA A 262 -3.75 0.46 12.96
CA ALA A 262 -5.08 0.10 12.49
C ALA A 262 -5.31 0.42 11.00
N LEU A 263 -4.84 1.59 10.56
CA LEU A 263 -4.89 1.99 9.16
C LEU A 263 -4.05 1.04 8.28
N SER A 264 -2.85 0.68 8.74
CA SER A 264 -1.98 -0.28 8.03
C SER A 264 -2.60 -1.68 7.94
N MET A 265 -3.25 -2.15 9.01
CA MET A 265 -3.93 -3.45 9.05
C MET A 265 -5.06 -3.53 8.01
N LEU A 266 -5.88 -2.49 7.93
CA LEU A 266 -7.00 -2.47 6.99
C LEU A 266 -6.55 -2.37 5.52
N GLN A 267 -5.52 -1.56 5.23
CA GLN A 267 -4.92 -1.53 3.89
C GLN A 267 -4.31 -2.88 3.52
N SER A 268 -3.75 -3.62 4.49
CA SER A 268 -3.17 -4.94 4.24
C SER A 268 -4.26 -5.96 3.83
N ILE A 269 -5.45 -5.88 4.42
CA ILE A 269 -6.61 -6.67 3.97
C ILE A 269 -6.89 -6.36 2.50
N LEU A 270 -7.10 -5.08 2.18
CA LEU A 270 -7.42 -4.65 0.82
C LEU A 270 -6.37 -5.11 -0.19
N TYR A 271 -5.09 -5.01 0.17
CA TYR A 271 -3.97 -5.47 -0.65
C TYR A 271 -4.04 -6.97 -0.98
N TYR A 272 -4.32 -7.83 0.01
CA TYR A 272 -4.36 -9.29 -0.17
C TYR A 272 -5.69 -9.82 -0.71
N THR A 273 -6.79 -9.07 -0.58
CA THR A 273 -8.14 -9.57 -0.91
C THR A 273 -8.73 -9.01 -2.18
N GLN A 274 -8.36 -7.78 -2.57
CA GLN A 274 -8.84 -7.21 -3.83
C GLN A 274 -8.09 -7.82 -5.02
N GLU A 275 -8.50 -7.49 -6.24
CA GLU A 275 -7.73 -7.78 -7.45
C GLU A 275 -6.30 -7.26 -7.28
N SER A 276 -5.40 -8.16 -6.86
CA SER A 276 -4.09 -7.83 -6.28
C SER A 276 -3.16 -7.09 -7.24
N ILE A 277 -3.50 -7.13 -8.53
CA ILE A 277 -2.75 -6.49 -9.60
C ILE A 277 -3.20 -5.04 -9.78
N THR A 278 -4.49 -4.72 -9.69
CA THR A 278 -5.02 -3.39 -10.06
C THR A 278 -5.15 -2.44 -8.89
N GLN A 279 -5.32 -2.97 -7.67
CA GLN A 279 -5.41 -2.20 -6.42
C GLN A 279 -6.40 -1.02 -6.51
N TYR A 280 -7.55 -1.23 -7.15
CA TYR A 280 -8.54 -0.19 -7.46
C TYR A 280 -9.02 0.64 -6.25
N TRP A 281 -8.93 0.08 -5.03
CA TRP A 281 -9.25 0.77 -3.77
C TRP A 281 -8.37 2.01 -3.52
N LEU A 282 -7.17 2.07 -4.12
CA LEU A 282 -6.26 3.22 -3.97
C LEU A 282 -6.85 4.50 -4.54
N THR A 283 -7.66 4.45 -5.60
CA THR A 283 -8.25 5.67 -6.19
C THR A 283 -9.19 6.40 -5.24
N PRO A 284 -10.26 5.77 -4.69
CA PRO A 284 -11.12 6.44 -3.71
C PRO A 284 -10.34 6.82 -2.44
N PHE A 285 -9.42 5.97 -1.97
CA PHE A 285 -8.61 6.28 -0.79
C PHE A 285 -7.71 7.51 -0.97
N LEU A 286 -6.89 7.55 -2.04
CA LEU A 286 -6.02 8.68 -2.33
C LEU A 286 -6.79 9.95 -2.68
N TYR A 287 -7.96 9.82 -3.33
CA TYR A 287 -8.83 10.96 -3.55
C TYR A 287 -9.35 11.56 -2.23
N GLN A 288 -9.63 10.72 -1.24
CA GLN A 288 -10.01 11.20 0.09
C GLN A 288 -8.83 11.79 0.87
N CYS A 289 -7.61 11.26 0.69
CA CYS A 289 -6.38 11.82 1.26
C CYS A 289 -6.11 13.27 0.81
N ILE A 290 -6.65 13.70 -0.34
CA ILE A 290 -6.56 15.11 -0.79
C ILE A 290 -7.35 16.05 0.13
N LYS A 291 -8.44 15.55 0.74
CA LYS A 291 -9.41 16.32 1.53
C LYS A 291 -9.16 16.20 3.03
N ILE A 292 -8.70 15.04 3.48
CA ILE A 292 -8.49 14.71 4.89
C ILE A 292 -7.00 14.64 5.19
N ASN A 293 -6.54 15.43 6.16
CA ASN A 293 -5.14 15.44 6.62
C ASN A 293 -4.94 14.69 7.96
N ASP A 294 -6.02 14.17 8.55
CA ASP A 294 -5.98 13.39 9.79
C ASP A 294 -6.00 11.88 9.51
N ALA A 295 -5.09 11.14 10.15
CA ALA A 295 -4.95 9.70 9.92
C ALA A 295 -6.10 8.88 10.54
N ASN A 296 -6.71 9.34 11.63
CA ASN A 296 -7.84 8.66 12.26
C ASN A 296 -9.10 8.82 11.42
N GLU A 297 -9.35 10.02 10.88
CA GLU A 297 -10.45 10.26 9.93
C GLU A 297 -10.29 9.41 8.66
N LEU A 298 -9.07 9.32 8.11
CA LEU A 298 -8.77 8.42 6.99
C LEU A 298 -9.00 6.95 7.33
N TYR A 299 -8.66 6.54 8.55
CA TYR A 299 -8.94 5.20 9.05
C TYR A 299 -10.45 4.91 9.09
N GLN A 300 -11.27 5.83 9.63
CA GLN A 300 -12.73 5.68 9.64
C GLN A 300 -13.30 5.63 8.22
N TYR A 301 -12.81 6.49 7.32
CA TYR A 301 -13.19 6.45 5.91
C TYR A 301 -12.85 5.11 5.27
N LEU A 302 -11.65 4.57 5.52
CA LEU A 302 -11.22 3.30 4.95
C LEU A 302 -12.07 2.13 5.46
N MET A 303 -12.51 2.15 6.74
CA MET A 303 -13.43 1.14 7.29
C MET A 303 -14.75 1.10 6.51
N LYS A 304 -15.29 2.28 6.19
CA LYS A 304 -16.50 2.43 5.38
C LYS A 304 -16.26 2.03 3.93
N LEU A 305 -15.16 2.48 3.33
CA LEU A 305 -14.79 2.12 1.96
C LEU A 305 -14.64 0.61 1.78
N ASP A 306 -13.93 -0.09 2.67
CA ASP A 306 -13.76 -1.53 2.63
C ASP A 306 -15.10 -2.28 2.62
N ASN A 307 -15.99 -1.93 3.55
CA ASN A 307 -17.33 -2.49 3.63
C ASN A 307 -18.10 -2.23 2.32
N LEU A 308 -17.98 -1.02 1.78
CA LEU A 308 -18.69 -0.61 0.57
C LEU A 308 -18.17 -1.36 -0.67
N LEU A 309 -16.85 -1.51 -0.84
CA LEU A 309 -16.26 -2.21 -1.99
C LEU A 309 -16.84 -3.62 -2.18
N TYR A 310 -17.14 -4.31 -1.08
CA TYR A 310 -17.74 -5.63 -1.11
C TYR A 310 -19.26 -5.59 -1.38
N PHE A 311 -19.99 -4.71 -0.70
CA PHE A 311 -21.47 -4.68 -0.74
C PHE A 311 -22.09 -3.77 -1.79
N TYR A 312 -21.31 -2.90 -2.44
CA TYR A 312 -21.80 -1.95 -3.41
C TYR A 312 -22.37 -2.67 -4.65
N LYS A 313 -23.69 -2.79 -4.68
CA LYS A 313 -24.46 -3.26 -5.82
C LYS A 313 -24.79 -2.08 -6.72
N ILE A 314 -24.18 -2.05 -7.91
CA ILE A 314 -24.60 -1.13 -8.97
C ILE A 314 -25.78 -1.74 -9.71
N LYS A 315 -26.75 -0.91 -10.12
CA LYS A 315 -27.96 -1.30 -10.87
C LYS A 315 -27.68 -1.95 -12.24
N LYS A 316 -26.42 -2.02 -12.69
CA LYS A 316 -25.94 -2.70 -13.91
C LYS A 316 -24.66 -3.45 -13.58
N SER A 317 -24.40 -4.56 -14.29
CA SER A 317 -23.16 -5.34 -14.20
C SER A 317 -21.94 -4.47 -14.55
N LYS A 318 -21.43 -3.74 -13.56
CA LYS A 318 -20.28 -2.85 -13.67
C LYS A 318 -19.07 -3.47 -13.01
N THR A 319 -17.92 -3.30 -13.66
CA THR A 319 -16.61 -3.78 -13.23
C THR A 319 -16.17 -3.10 -11.91
N LEU A 320 -15.19 -3.68 -11.21
CA LEU A 320 -14.59 -3.07 -10.01
C LEU A 320 -13.98 -1.69 -10.29
N SER A 321 -13.46 -1.49 -11.51
CA SER A 321 -12.95 -0.22 -12.02
C SER A 321 -14.03 0.88 -11.98
N GLU A 322 -15.21 0.59 -12.51
CA GLU A 322 -16.32 1.55 -12.53
C GLU A 322 -16.86 1.81 -11.12
N LYS A 323 -16.98 0.76 -10.29
CA LYS A 323 -17.41 0.86 -8.90
C LYS A 323 -16.56 1.86 -8.11
N THR A 324 -15.24 1.77 -8.23
CA THR A 324 -14.33 2.62 -7.45
C THR A 324 -14.33 4.08 -7.91
N ILE A 325 -14.65 4.36 -9.19
CA ILE A 325 -14.88 5.73 -9.67
C ILE A 325 -16.17 6.29 -9.08
N GLU A 326 -17.27 5.51 -9.11
CA GLU A 326 -18.55 5.94 -8.52
C GLU A 326 -18.42 6.18 -7.01
N ILE A 327 -17.80 5.24 -6.28
CA ILE A 327 -17.58 5.38 -4.84
C ILE A 327 -16.76 6.64 -4.52
N SER A 328 -15.80 7.02 -5.37
CA SER A 328 -15.03 8.26 -5.19
C SER A 328 -15.90 9.52 -5.29
N ALA A 329 -17.03 9.45 -5.98
CA ALA A 329 -17.91 10.58 -6.25
C ALA A 329 -19.11 10.68 -5.29
N ILE A 330 -19.40 9.65 -4.48
CA ILE A 330 -20.51 9.68 -3.52
C ILE A 330 -20.07 10.22 -2.16
N ASP A 331 -21.05 10.75 -1.42
CA ASP A 331 -20.95 10.89 0.02
C ASP A 331 -21.14 9.51 0.68
N ILE A 332 -20.05 8.93 1.17
CA ILE A 332 -20.06 7.62 1.83
C ILE A 332 -20.81 7.69 3.16
N ASP A 333 -20.73 8.80 3.90
CA ASP A 333 -21.44 8.95 5.17
C ASP A 333 -22.95 9.01 4.93
N GLY A 334 -23.37 9.83 3.97
CA GLY A 334 -24.75 9.86 3.49
C GLY A 334 -25.26 8.52 2.95
N TYR A 335 -24.39 7.68 2.36
CA TYR A 335 -24.77 6.32 1.93
C TYR A 335 -25.16 5.44 3.12
N TYR A 336 -24.43 5.53 4.23
CA TYR A 336 -24.64 4.70 5.42
C TYR A 336 -25.76 5.20 6.35
N HIS A 337 -26.05 6.51 6.36
CA HIS A 337 -27.22 7.06 7.06
C HIS A 337 -28.57 6.54 6.54
N ASP A 338 -28.61 5.97 5.33
CA ASP A 338 -29.79 5.27 4.83
C ASP A 338 -29.95 3.89 5.50
N ASN A 339 -30.77 3.87 6.55
CA ASN A 339 -31.10 2.67 7.34
C ASN A 339 -31.55 1.47 6.49
N THR A 340 -32.16 1.70 5.32
CA THR A 340 -32.59 0.59 4.45
C THR A 340 -31.41 -0.13 3.81
N LYS A 341 -30.38 0.61 3.38
CA LYS A 341 -29.15 0.06 2.80
C LYS A 341 -28.35 -0.73 3.84
N THR A 342 -28.22 -0.18 5.04
CA THR A 342 -27.53 -0.83 6.16
C THR A 342 -28.21 -2.15 6.54
N LYS A 343 -29.54 -2.17 6.69
CA LYS A 343 -30.29 -3.41 6.97
C LYS A 343 -30.14 -4.45 5.87
N ASN A 344 -30.24 -4.04 4.61
CA ASN A 344 -30.08 -4.95 3.46
C ASN A 344 -28.66 -5.54 3.40
N MET A 345 -27.65 -4.75 3.74
CA MET A 345 -26.26 -5.20 3.80
C MET A 345 -26.07 -6.26 4.88
N ILE A 346 -26.57 -6.03 6.09
CA ILE A 346 -26.48 -6.99 7.21
C ILE A 346 -27.21 -8.30 6.87
N LYS A 347 -28.38 -8.22 6.23
CA LYS A 347 -29.11 -9.40 5.77
C LYS A 347 -28.26 -10.21 4.78
N LYS A 348 -27.70 -9.55 3.75
CA LYS A 348 -26.85 -10.20 2.75
C LYS A 348 -25.57 -10.78 3.35
N LEU A 349 -24.95 -10.07 4.30
CA LEU A 349 -23.79 -10.53 5.06
C LEU A 349 -24.10 -11.87 5.76
N LYS A 350 -25.23 -11.94 6.47
CA LYS A 350 -25.65 -13.16 7.17
C LYS A 350 -25.88 -14.32 6.20
N GLU A 351 -26.61 -14.07 5.12
CA GLU A 351 -26.88 -15.08 4.07
C GLU A 351 -25.58 -15.59 3.42
N GLU A 352 -24.63 -14.71 3.12
CA GLU A 352 -23.34 -15.11 2.54
C GLU A 352 -22.46 -15.89 3.51
N LEU A 353 -22.35 -15.46 4.78
CA LEU A 353 -21.54 -16.15 5.79
C LEU A 353 -22.10 -17.54 6.16
N GLN A 354 -23.42 -17.72 6.12
CA GLN A 354 -24.05 -19.02 6.37
C GLN A 354 -23.83 -20.00 5.22
N ASN A 355 -23.84 -19.51 3.97
CA ASN A 355 -23.67 -20.34 2.77
C ASN A 355 -22.20 -20.45 2.31
N LEU A 356 -21.27 -19.85 3.06
CA LEU A 356 -19.85 -19.84 2.76
C LEU A 356 -19.27 -21.25 2.95
N ASN A 357 -18.82 -21.83 1.83
CA ASN A 357 -18.31 -23.19 1.76
C ASN A 357 -16.89 -23.22 1.17
N TYR A 358 -16.05 -24.16 1.62
CA TYR A 358 -14.68 -24.43 1.16
C TYR A 358 -14.45 -24.23 -0.35
N TYR A 359 -15.33 -24.76 -1.21
CA TYR A 359 -15.14 -24.74 -2.67
C TYR A 359 -15.35 -23.37 -3.33
N GLY A 360 -15.97 -22.41 -2.63
CA GLY A 360 -16.32 -21.09 -3.17
C GLY A 360 -16.02 -19.94 -2.23
N CYS A 361 -15.31 -20.18 -1.11
CA CYS A 361 -15.15 -19.15 -0.08
C CYS A 361 -14.16 -18.07 -0.50
N ASN A 362 -14.64 -16.82 -0.50
CA ASN A 362 -13.78 -15.66 -0.74
C ASN A 362 -12.87 -15.44 0.48
N ARG A 363 -11.55 -15.40 0.25
CA ARG A 363 -10.52 -15.15 1.28
C ARG A 363 -10.72 -13.83 2.03
N TYR A 364 -11.41 -12.87 1.43
CA TYR A 364 -11.84 -11.62 2.08
C TYR A 364 -12.45 -11.87 3.46
N TRP A 365 -13.35 -12.84 3.58
CA TRP A 365 -14.03 -13.13 4.85
C TRP A 365 -13.14 -13.73 5.92
N PHE A 366 -12.01 -14.32 5.56
CA PHE A 366 -11.03 -14.72 6.56
C PHE A 366 -10.24 -13.51 7.04
N TYR A 367 -9.69 -12.72 6.12
CA TYR A 367 -8.92 -11.53 6.45
C TYR A 367 -9.72 -10.48 7.22
N LYS A 368 -10.99 -10.26 6.83
CA LYS A 368 -11.89 -9.35 7.52
C LYS A 368 -12.19 -9.83 8.94
N LEU A 369 -12.36 -11.14 9.16
CA LEU A 369 -12.57 -11.68 10.51
C LEU A 369 -11.32 -11.52 11.37
N GLU A 370 -10.14 -11.79 10.82
CA GLU A 370 -8.86 -11.58 11.52
C GLU A 370 -8.73 -10.11 11.98
N PHE A 371 -9.15 -9.16 11.13
CA PHE A 371 -9.19 -7.75 11.52
C PHE A 371 -10.25 -7.42 12.57
N ILE A 372 -11.48 -7.94 12.46
CA ILE A 372 -12.54 -7.70 13.45
C ILE A 372 -12.11 -8.21 14.83
N LEU A 373 -11.53 -9.41 14.89
CA LEU A 373 -11.02 -10.01 16.11
C LEU A 373 -9.88 -9.18 16.71
N TRP A 374 -8.90 -8.78 15.89
CA TRP A 374 -7.82 -7.89 16.30
C TRP A 374 -8.36 -6.54 16.79
N TYR A 375 -9.33 -5.96 16.07
CA TYR A 375 -9.93 -4.67 16.35
C TYR A 375 -10.64 -4.67 17.71
N ASN A 376 -11.43 -5.71 17.98
CA ASN A 376 -12.16 -5.85 19.25
C ASN A 376 -11.21 -5.95 20.44
N TYR A 377 -10.10 -6.69 20.29
CA TYR A 377 -9.06 -6.78 21.32
C TYR A 377 -8.31 -5.46 21.48
N TYR A 378 -7.79 -4.89 20.38
CA TYR A 378 -6.92 -3.70 20.40
C TYR A 378 -7.62 -2.46 20.96
N ASN A 379 -8.93 -2.32 20.71
CA ASN A 379 -9.73 -1.19 21.22
C ASN A 379 -10.43 -1.49 22.54
N ASN A 380 -10.08 -2.59 23.23
CA ASN A 380 -10.70 -3.02 24.49
C ASN A 380 -12.24 -3.16 24.43
N ILE A 381 -12.79 -3.52 23.27
CA ILE A 381 -14.23 -3.81 23.11
C ILE A 381 -14.54 -5.16 23.75
N ASP A 382 -13.67 -6.14 23.54
CA ASP A 382 -13.69 -7.44 24.22
C ASP A 382 -12.25 -7.89 24.47
N SER A 383 -11.69 -7.45 25.60
CA SER A 383 -10.32 -7.79 26.01
C SER A 383 -10.16 -9.27 26.37
N ASN A 384 -11.26 -9.98 26.61
CA ASN A 384 -11.29 -11.38 27.04
C ASN A 384 -11.70 -12.33 25.89
N ILE A 385 -11.82 -11.81 24.66
CA ILE A 385 -12.32 -12.56 23.51
C ILE A 385 -11.56 -13.89 23.30
N PHE A 386 -10.26 -13.92 23.61
CA PHE A 386 -9.38 -15.09 23.51
C PHE A 386 -9.00 -15.74 24.83
N ASN A 387 -9.49 -15.25 25.98
CA ASN A 387 -9.04 -15.75 27.27
C ASN A 387 -9.34 -17.25 27.42
N GLN A 388 -8.36 -17.93 28.00
CA GLN A 388 -8.37 -19.34 28.36
C GLN A 388 -8.30 -19.46 29.89
N ASN A 389 -8.61 -20.63 30.42
CA ASN A 389 -8.50 -20.92 31.86
C ASN A 389 -7.05 -21.12 32.36
N ASP A 390 -6.05 -20.69 31.58
CA ASP A 390 -4.62 -20.87 31.85
C ASP A 390 -3.87 -19.54 31.62
N ASP A 391 -3.28 -19.01 32.69
CA ASP A 391 -2.57 -17.73 32.67
C ASP A 391 -1.32 -17.72 31.80
N ASN A 392 -0.60 -18.86 31.70
CA ASN A 392 0.57 -18.97 30.84
C ASN A 392 0.17 -18.95 29.36
N ILE A 393 -0.96 -19.57 29.02
CA ILE A 393 -1.53 -19.49 27.67
C ILE A 393 -1.99 -18.06 27.37
N ASN A 394 -2.67 -17.40 28.33
CA ASN A 394 -3.12 -16.01 28.17
C ASN A 394 -1.95 -15.04 27.94
N LYS A 395 -0.79 -15.28 28.58
CA LYS A 395 0.44 -14.50 28.33
C LYS A 395 0.92 -14.67 26.87
N LYS A 396 0.95 -15.90 26.36
CA LYS A 396 1.34 -16.19 24.96
C LYS A 396 0.37 -15.59 23.96
N ILE A 397 -0.93 -15.63 24.25
CA ILE A 397 -1.97 -14.99 23.43
C ILE A 397 -1.72 -13.48 23.34
N LYS A 398 -1.41 -12.81 24.46
CA LYS A 398 -1.07 -11.37 24.46
C LYS A 398 0.16 -11.07 23.61
N GLU A 399 1.20 -11.90 23.67
CA GLU A 399 2.40 -11.76 22.84
C GLU A 399 2.07 -11.90 21.34
N ILE A 400 1.26 -12.89 20.96
CA ILE A 400 0.76 -13.08 19.59
C ILE A 400 -0.01 -11.83 19.12
N LEU A 401 -0.94 -11.33 19.93
CA LEU A 401 -1.80 -10.20 19.58
C LEU A 401 -1.02 -8.89 19.41
N ASN A 402 -0.02 -8.66 20.24
CA ASN A 402 0.84 -7.47 20.16
C ASN A 402 1.64 -7.45 18.85
N LYS A 403 2.15 -8.62 18.43
CA LYS A 403 2.90 -8.79 17.17
C LYS A 403 2.03 -9.04 15.95
N PHE A 404 0.73 -9.28 16.12
CA PHE A 404 -0.16 -9.66 15.02
C PHE A 404 -0.17 -8.61 13.90
N ARG A 405 -0.08 -9.12 12.67
CA ARG A 405 -0.11 -8.41 11.40
C ARG A 405 -0.89 -9.24 10.40
N ILE A 406 -1.57 -8.59 9.47
CA ILE A 406 -2.13 -9.27 8.31
C ILE A 406 -0.99 -9.63 7.35
N THR A 407 -0.85 -10.92 7.04
CA THR A 407 0.19 -11.46 6.15
C THR A 407 -0.42 -12.24 5.00
N SER A 408 0.37 -12.48 3.94
CA SER A 408 -0.07 -13.30 2.82
C SER A 408 -0.31 -14.75 3.28
N LYS A 409 -1.52 -15.23 3.08
CA LYS A 409 -1.95 -16.59 3.38
C LYS A 409 -2.78 -17.10 2.21
N ASN A 410 -2.40 -18.27 1.73
CA ASN A 410 -2.87 -18.84 0.47
C ASN A 410 -3.70 -20.11 0.69
N SER A 411 -3.64 -20.72 1.87
CA SER A 411 -4.28 -22.00 2.16
C SER A 411 -5.46 -21.85 3.10
N ILE A 412 -6.64 -22.28 2.64
CA ILE A 412 -7.79 -22.53 3.48
C ILE A 412 -7.71 -23.99 3.90
N GLU A 413 -7.82 -24.24 5.19
CA GLU A 413 -7.65 -25.56 5.80
C GLU A 413 -8.78 -25.85 6.78
N HIS A 414 -9.16 -27.12 6.86
CA HIS A 414 -10.18 -27.60 7.79
C HIS A 414 -9.56 -27.89 9.16
N VAL A 415 -10.23 -27.48 10.23
CA VAL A 415 -9.82 -27.79 11.61
C VAL A 415 -10.18 -29.22 11.98
N TYR A 416 -11.41 -29.66 11.65
CA TYR A 416 -11.75 -31.06 11.57
C TYR A 416 -11.35 -31.59 10.18
N PRO A 417 -10.51 -32.63 10.08
CA PRO A 417 -9.94 -33.07 8.81
C PRO A 417 -11.00 -33.66 7.85
N GLN A 418 -10.79 -33.51 6.53
CA GLN A 418 -11.59 -34.23 5.54
C GLN A 418 -11.35 -35.76 5.60
N ASN A 419 -10.12 -36.17 5.91
CA ASN A 419 -9.76 -37.56 6.15
C ASN A 419 -9.60 -37.84 7.65
N ASP A 420 -10.59 -38.49 8.24
CA ASP A 420 -10.68 -38.80 9.66
C ASP A 420 -10.39 -40.27 9.98
N THR A 421 -9.79 -41.01 9.06
CA THR A 421 -9.52 -42.46 9.20
C THR A 421 -8.77 -42.83 10.48
N GLN A 422 -7.89 -41.96 10.98
CA GLN A 422 -7.11 -42.20 12.21
C GLN A 422 -7.81 -41.70 13.49
N LEU A 423 -8.96 -41.03 13.41
CA LEU A 423 -9.71 -40.61 14.60
C LEU A 423 -10.40 -41.81 15.26
N SER A 424 -10.51 -41.73 16.59
CA SER A 424 -11.34 -42.66 17.36
C SER A 424 -12.82 -42.47 16.97
N ASN A 425 -13.66 -43.49 17.14
CA ASN A 425 -15.09 -43.37 16.81
C ASN A 425 -15.78 -42.26 17.64
N ASP A 426 -15.34 -42.03 18.87
CA ASP A 426 -15.87 -40.97 19.76
C ASP A 426 -15.49 -39.56 19.31
N ASP A 427 -14.45 -39.44 18.47
CA ASP A 427 -13.98 -38.16 17.91
C ASP A 427 -14.41 -37.95 16.46
N LYS A 428 -15.00 -38.96 15.81
CA LYS A 428 -15.50 -38.84 14.45
C LYS A 428 -16.82 -38.10 14.42
N TRP A 429 -16.92 -37.16 13.49
CA TRP A 429 -18.18 -36.53 13.12
C TRP A 429 -19.06 -37.54 12.39
N SER A 430 -20.37 -37.51 12.68
CA SER A 430 -21.35 -38.32 11.94
C SER A 430 -21.43 -37.89 10.48
N ASP A 431 -22.00 -38.74 9.61
CA ASP A 431 -22.14 -38.39 8.19
C ASP A 431 -23.07 -37.17 8.00
N GLU A 432 -24.15 -37.08 8.78
CA GLU A 432 -25.04 -35.91 8.82
C GLU A 432 -24.27 -34.64 9.24
N THR A 433 -23.45 -34.74 10.30
CA THR A 433 -22.58 -33.64 10.75
C THR A 433 -21.62 -33.18 9.65
N LYS A 434 -21.02 -34.13 8.92
CA LYS A 434 -20.05 -33.81 7.85
C LYS A 434 -20.72 -33.10 6.69
N GLU A 435 -21.94 -33.48 6.32
CA GLU A 435 -22.71 -32.81 5.28
C GLU A 435 -22.95 -31.33 5.62
N GLU A 436 -23.30 -31.03 6.87
CA GLU A 436 -23.60 -29.66 7.31
C GLU A 436 -22.35 -28.84 7.64
N CYS A 437 -21.39 -29.41 8.38
CA CYS A 437 -20.37 -28.64 9.08
C CYS A 437 -18.98 -28.73 8.45
N LEU A 438 -18.64 -29.83 7.75
CA LEU A 438 -17.26 -30.12 7.31
C LEU A 438 -16.69 -28.95 6.51
N ASN A 439 -17.42 -28.52 5.48
CA ASN A 439 -16.97 -27.46 4.58
C ASN A 439 -17.49 -26.08 4.97
N SER A 440 -18.18 -25.95 6.11
CA SER A 440 -18.73 -24.69 6.59
C SER A 440 -17.63 -23.72 7.02
N PHE A 441 -17.90 -22.42 6.94
CA PHE A 441 -16.97 -21.41 7.45
C PHE A 441 -16.62 -21.61 8.93
N GLY A 442 -17.46 -22.26 9.73
CA GLY A 442 -17.18 -22.58 11.13
C GLY A 442 -15.93 -23.44 11.30
N ASN A 443 -15.73 -24.42 10.41
CA ASN A 443 -14.64 -25.40 10.46
C ASN A 443 -13.38 -24.98 9.68
N LEU A 444 -13.42 -23.87 8.97
CA LEU A 444 -12.32 -23.45 8.08
C LEU A 444 -11.46 -22.36 8.71
N VAL A 445 -10.14 -22.42 8.48
CA VAL A 445 -9.17 -21.38 8.86
C VAL A 445 -8.28 -21.01 7.69
N LEU A 446 -7.79 -19.77 7.68
CA LEU A 446 -6.82 -19.29 6.70
C LEU A 446 -5.42 -19.32 7.31
N ILE A 447 -4.53 -20.10 6.71
CA ILE A 447 -3.18 -20.39 7.20
C ILE A 447 -2.13 -20.26 6.08
N SER A 448 -0.86 -20.26 6.46
CA SER A 448 0.25 -20.28 5.52
C SER A 448 0.38 -21.64 4.82
N GLY A 449 0.98 -21.66 3.63
CA GLY A 449 1.27 -22.92 2.91
C GLY A 449 2.21 -23.87 3.67
N SER A 450 3.12 -23.34 4.50
CA SER A 450 3.99 -24.17 5.35
C SER A 450 3.19 -24.88 6.43
N LEU A 451 2.31 -24.16 7.14
CA LEU A 451 1.42 -24.78 8.14
C LEU A 451 0.44 -25.77 7.49
N ASN A 452 -0.06 -25.46 6.30
CA ASN A 452 -0.92 -26.38 5.55
C ASN A 452 -0.18 -27.69 5.20
N SER A 453 1.10 -27.58 4.81
CA SER A 453 1.94 -28.75 4.52
C SER A 453 2.18 -29.60 5.76
N GLU A 454 2.36 -28.97 6.92
CA GLU A 454 2.52 -29.65 8.22
C GLU A 454 1.24 -30.38 8.67
N LEU A 455 0.07 -29.76 8.44
CA LEU A 455 -1.24 -30.31 8.78
C LEU A 455 -1.74 -31.34 7.76
N ASN A 456 -1.09 -31.44 6.60
CA ASN A 456 -1.56 -32.31 5.53
C ASN A 456 -1.59 -33.78 5.97
N ASN A 457 -2.67 -34.49 5.63
CA ASN A 457 -2.93 -35.88 6.03
C ASN A 457 -2.90 -36.16 7.55
N LYS A 458 -2.96 -35.13 8.40
CA LYS A 458 -3.10 -35.30 9.84
C LYS A 458 -4.58 -35.35 10.23
N SER A 459 -4.96 -36.35 11.01
CA SER A 459 -6.33 -36.45 11.54
C SER A 459 -6.52 -35.62 12.83
N TYR A 460 -5.48 -35.36 13.60
CA TYR A 460 -5.55 -34.60 14.87
C TYR A 460 -5.20 -33.11 14.73
N LYS A 461 -5.69 -32.43 13.68
CA LYS A 461 -5.33 -31.03 13.39
C LYS A 461 -5.65 -30.08 14.55
N PHE A 462 -6.78 -30.29 15.24
CA PHE A 462 -7.13 -29.52 16.43
C PHE A 462 -6.08 -29.61 17.55
N SER A 463 -5.54 -30.80 17.83
CA SER A 463 -4.47 -30.98 18.83
C SER A 463 -3.17 -30.28 18.40
N ILE A 464 -2.82 -30.37 17.11
CA ILE A 464 -1.63 -29.70 16.58
C ILE A 464 -1.74 -28.18 16.74
N LEU A 465 -2.93 -27.61 16.48
CA LEU A 465 -3.20 -26.19 16.71
C LEU A 465 -3.09 -25.82 18.21
N ARG A 466 -3.57 -26.68 19.13
CA ARG A 466 -3.36 -26.50 20.58
C ARG A 466 -1.89 -26.50 20.96
N ASP A 467 -1.09 -27.38 20.39
CA ASP A 467 0.35 -27.42 20.69
C ASP A 467 1.08 -26.19 20.13
N LYS A 468 0.67 -25.67 18.97
CA LYS A 468 1.16 -24.37 18.46
C LYS A 468 0.78 -23.22 19.37
N LEU A 469 -0.43 -23.21 19.95
CA LEU A 469 -0.82 -22.23 20.97
C LEU A 469 0.07 -22.30 22.20
N LYS A 470 0.35 -23.50 22.71
CA LYS A 470 1.30 -23.68 23.81
C LYS A 470 2.70 -23.20 23.46
N LYS A 471 3.10 -23.15 22.19
CA LYS A 471 4.39 -22.61 21.76
C LYS A 471 4.35 -21.11 21.42
N GLY A 472 3.17 -20.49 21.34
CA GLY A 472 3.02 -19.11 20.88
C GLY A 472 3.11 -18.94 19.36
N GLU A 473 2.95 -20.02 18.59
CA GLU A 473 3.17 -20.08 17.14
C GLU A 473 1.87 -20.00 16.32
N VAL A 474 0.79 -19.47 16.89
CA VAL A 474 -0.51 -19.41 16.21
C VAL A 474 -0.52 -18.31 15.17
N GLN A 475 -0.81 -18.68 13.93
CA GLN A 475 -0.78 -17.76 12.79
C GLN A 475 -2.13 -17.08 12.50
N SER A 476 -3.25 -17.57 13.07
CA SER A 476 -4.61 -17.09 12.79
C SER A 476 -5.37 -16.80 14.08
N LEU A 477 -5.93 -15.60 14.20
CA LEU A 477 -6.80 -15.21 15.31
C LEU A 477 -8.11 -16.00 15.30
N LYS A 478 -8.63 -16.36 14.11
CA LYS A 478 -9.77 -17.29 14.04
C LYS A 478 -9.44 -18.63 14.69
N SER A 479 -8.22 -19.13 14.51
CA SER A 479 -7.77 -20.35 15.20
C SER A 479 -7.74 -20.18 16.72
N LEU A 480 -7.32 -19.02 17.24
CA LEU A 480 -7.39 -18.75 18.69
C LEU A 480 -8.83 -18.81 19.22
N LEU A 481 -9.79 -18.28 18.46
CA LEU A 481 -11.20 -18.33 18.84
C LEU A 481 -11.72 -19.77 18.88
N ILE A 482 -11.35 -20.59 17.89
CA ILE A 482 -11.67 -22.03 17.83
C ILE A 482 -11.09 -22.77 19.04
N LEU A 483 -9.84 -22.48 19.40
CA LEU A 483 -9.11 -23.15 20.48
C LEU A 483 -9.63 -22.84 21.89
N LYS A 484 -10.64 -21.97 22.05
CA LYS A 484 -11.38 -21.81 23.32
C LYS A 484 -12.20 -23.04 23.69
N ASN A 485 -12.60 -23.82 22.70
CA ASN A 485 -13.37 -25.04 22.92
C ASN A 485 -12.43 -26.15 23.41
N ASN A 486 -12.86 -26.97 24.38
CA ASN A 486 -12.05 -28.08 24.86
C ASN A 486 -11.93 -29.22 23.84
N LYS A 487 -13.00 -29.45 23.08
CA LYS A 487 -13.10 -30.40 21.97
C LYS A 487 -13.66 -29.68 20.75
N TRP A 488 -13.37 -30.21 19.56
CA TRP A 488 -13.88 -29.69 18.30
C TRP A 488 -14.90 -30.66 17.69
N ASP A 489 -16.12 -30.60 18.20
CA ASP A 489 -17.27 -31.38 17.75
C ASP A 489 -18.26 -30.54 16.92
N GLU A 490 -19.38 -31.15 16.53
CA GLU A 490 -20.45 -30.49 15.77
C GLU A 490 -20.97 -29.22 16.46
N ASN A 491 -21.29 -29.33 17.74
CA ASN A 491 -21.87 -28.23 18.50
C ASN A 491 -20.89 -27.07 18.59
N ALA A 492 -19.62 -27.35 18.90
CA ALA A 492 -18.56 -26.35 18.92
C ALA A 492 -18.40 -25.66 17.54
N CYS A 493 -18.48 -26.42 16.44
CA CYS A 493 -18.40 -25.86 15.09
C CYS A 493 -19.59 -24.93 14.76
N LYS A 494 -20.82 -25.37 15.07
CA LYS A 494 -22.06 -24.58 14.85
C LYS A 494 -22.10 -23.33 15.72
N GLU A 495 -21.76 -23.45 17.01
CA GLU A 495 -21.64 -22.31 17.93
C GLU A 495 -20.57 -21.32 17.49
N HIS A 496 -19.41 -21.81 17.05
CA HIS A 496 -18.36 -20.96 16.52
C HIS A 496 -18.81 -20.19 15.26
N LEU A 497 -19.49 -20.85 14.32
CA LEU A 497 -20.04 -20.18 13.14
C LEU A 497 -21.02 -19.07 13.53
N ASN A 498 -21.95 -19.35 14.44
CA ASN A 498 -22.91 -18.36 14.93
C ASN A 498 -22.20 -17.18 15.63
N LYS A 499 -21.20 -17.46 16.48
CA LYS A 499 -20.42 -16.42 17.15
C LYS A 499 -19.69 -15.54 16.14
N VAL A 500 -19.10 -16.12 15.10
CA VAL A 500 -18.42 -15.38 14.02
C VAL A 500 -19.41 -14.50 13.26
N ILE A 501 -20.60 -15.01 12.92
CA ILE A 501 -21.65 -14.21 12.27
C ILE A 501 -22.06 -13.02 13.12
N GLU A 502 -22.23 -13.19 14.45
CA GLU A 502 -22.57 -12.07 15.34
C GLU A 502 -21.41 -11.06 15.44
N LEU A 503 -20.14 -11.48 15.51
CA LEU A 503 -18.99 -10.55 15.49
C LEU A 503 -18.98 -9.69 14.22
N TYR A 504 -19.30 -10.31 13.07
CA TYR A 504 -19.47 -9.62 11.81
C TYR A 504 -20.61 -8.60 11.90
N LYS A 505 -21.78 -9.02 12.35
CA LYS A 505 -22.95 -8.16 12.46
C LYS A 505 -22.70 -6.96 13.38
N GLU A 506 -22.16 -7.18 14.57
CA GLU A 506 -21.81 -6.12 15.53
C GLU A 506 -20.85 -5.10 14.91
N TYR A 507 -19.81 -5.58 14.21
CA TYR A 507 -18.86 -4.71 13.51
C TYR A 507 -19.56 -3.87 12.44
N TYR A 508 -20.34 -4.50 11.54
CA TYR A 508 -21.00 -3.77 10.47
C TYR A 508 -22.06 -2.80 11.01
N GLU A 509 -22.86 -3.17 12.02
CA GLU A 509 -23.84 -2.28 12.66
C GLU A 509 -23.19 -1.05 13.30
N LYS A 510 -21.99 -1.18 13.87
CA LYS A 510 -21.27 -0.06 14.48
C LYS A 510 -20.71 0.93 13.47
N TYR A 511 -20.20 0.46 12.32
CA TYR A 511 -19.52 1.30 11.32
C TYR A 511 -20.38 1.63 10.09
N THR A 512 -21.69 1.43 10.22
CA THR A 512 -22.73 1.84 9.26
C THR A 512 -23.72 2.85 9.84
N LYS A 513 -23.59 3.13 11.14
CA LYS A 513 -24.22 4.26 11.81
C LYS A 513 -23.20 5.38 11.90
#